data_AF-G8S0X8-F1
#
_entry.id   AF-G8S0X8-F1
#
_cell.length_a   1.000
_cell.length_b   1.000
_cell.length_c   1.000
_cell.angle_alpha   90.00
_cell.angle_beta   90.00
_cell.angle_gamma   90.00
#
_symmetry.space_group_name_H-M   'P 1'
#
loop_
_entity.id
_entity.type
_entity.pdbx_description
1 polymer ?
#
loop_
_entity_poly.entity_id
_entity_poly.type
_entity_poly.pdbx_seq_one_letter_code
_entity_poly.pdbx_strand_id
1 'polypeptide(L)'
;MSGKHGTAFRVRSSGRLTPEAIREVRFRRTAGLLQGVRADDVRQFVNQVSKDIASLYEELAAVYAENYRIKTALRDWQSAQAVPPSALHDQADR
;
A
#
# COMPACT_ATOMS: atom_id res chain seq x y z
N MET A 1 -38.27 1.73 -18.75
CA MET A 1 -37.13 2.50 -18.20
C MET A 1 -36.32 1.57 -17.30
N SER A 2 -35.21 1.02 -17.80
CA SER A 2 -34.44 0.00 -17.07
C SER A 2 -33.54 0.67 -16.03
N GLY A 3 -33.91 0.55 -14.75
CA GLY A 3 -33.10 1.02 -13.63
C GLY A 3 -31.86 0.16 -13.50
N LYS A 4 -30.69 0.73 -13.78
CA LYS A 4 -29.39 0.08 -13.55
C LYS A 4 -29.25 -0.21 -12.05
N HIS A 5 -29.54 -1.44 -11.64
CA HIS A 5 -29.23 -1.91 -10.30
C HIS A 5 -27.70 -1.87 -10.13
N GLY A 6 -27.23 -0.92 -9.33
CA GLY A 6 -25.82 -0.85 -8.95
C GLY A 6 -25.44 -2.17 -8.29
N THR A 7 -24.44 -2.84 -8.83
CA THR A 7 -23.88 -4.06 -8.26
C THR A 7 -23.43 -3.77 -6.83
N ALA A 8 -24.04 -4.42 -5.85
CA ALA A 8 -23.60 -4.35 -4.47
C ALA A 8 -22.13 -4.79 -4.41
N PHE A 9 -21.29 -4.03 -3.70
CA PHE A 9 -19.88 -4.39 -3.50
C PHE A 9 -19.82 -5.78 -2.84
N ARG A 10 -19.52 -6.80 -3.64
CA ARG A 10 -19.21 -8.14 -3.15
C ARG A 10 -17.78 -8.05 -2.65
N VAL A 11 -17.59 -8.12 -1.34
CA VAL A 11 -16.26 -8.26 -0.70
C VAL A 11 -15.65 -9.59 -1.15
N ARG A 12 -15.15 -9.68 -2.39
CA ARG A 12 -14.39 -10.81 -2.92
C ARG A 12 -13.43 -10.33 -4.01
N SER A 13 -12.25 -9.90 -3.59
CA SER A 13 -10.99 -10.56 -3.96
C SER A 13 -9.91 -10.08 -2.98
N SER A 14 -9.05 -11.01 -2.58
CA SER A 14 -8.03 -10.93 -1.52
C SER A 14 -6.85 -10.00 -1.84
N GLY A 15 -7.13 -8.78 -2.32
CA GLY A 15 -6.15 -7.71 -2.55
C GLY A 15 -6.24 -6.63 -1.48
N ARG A 16 -5.15 -5.89 -1.26
CA ARG A 16 -5.19 -4.69 -0.40
C ARG A 16 -6.15 -3.67 -1.02
N LEU A 17 -6.95 -3.01 -0.18
CA LEU A 17 -7.85 -1.94 -0.62
C LEU A 17 -7.02 -0.78 -1.20
N THR A 18 -7.40 -0.33 -2.40
CA THR A 18 -6.85 0.90 -2.98
C THR A 18 -7.75 2.08 -2.62
N PRO A 19 -7.22 3.31 -2.53
CA PRO A 19 -8.03 4.50 -2.31
C PRO A 19 -9.19 4.63 -3.31
N GLU A 20 -8.96 4.31 -4.57
CA GLU A 20 -10.00 4.36 -5.62
C GLU A 20 -11.10 3.31 -5.37
N ALA A 21 -10.71 2.07 -5.02
CA ALA A 21 -11.67 1.02 -4.72
C ALA A 21 -12.59 1.38 -3.54
N ILE A 22 -12.07 2.11 -2.55
CA ILE A 22 -12.84 2.58 -1.39
C ILE A 22 -13.86 3.64 -1.82
N ARG A 23 -13.45 4.61 -2.65
CA ARG A 23 -14.36 5.63 -3.22
C ARG A 23 -15.50 5.03 -4.05
N GLU A 24 -15.25 3.92 -4.73
CA GLU A 24 -16.24 3.26 -5.58
C GLU A 24 -17.24 2.37 -4.83
N VAL A 25 -17.03 2.11 -3.53
CA VAL A 25 -17.92 1.25 -2.73
C VAL A 25 -19.33 1.82 -2.68
N ARG A 26 -20.32 1.01 -3.09
CA ARG A 26 -21.74 1.31 -2.95
C ARG A 26 -22.38 0.47 -1.86
N PHE A 27 -22.90 1.14 -0.83
CA PHE A 27 -23.67 0.50 0.23
C PHE A 27 -25.12 0.28 -0.20
N ARG A 28 -25.66 -0.89 0.12
CA ARG A 28 -27.10 -1.16 -0.05
C ARG A 28 -27.89 -0.34 0.96
N ARG A 29 -29.02 0.22 0.51
CA ARG A 29 -29.98 0.85 1.41
C ARG A 29 -30.65 -0.22 2.26
N THR A 30 -30.88 0.07 3.54
CA THR A 30 -31.63 -0.81 4.44
C THR A 30 -33.06 -0.97 3.93
N ALA A 31 -33.59 -2.20 3.96
CA ALA A 31 -34.98 -2.47 3.62
C ALA A 31 -35.83 -2.52 4.91
N GLY A 32 -37.04 -1.94 4.88
CA GLY A 32 -38.00 -2.00 5.98
C GLY A 32 -37.90 -0.84 7.00
N LEU A 33 -38.33 -1.09 8.24
CA LEU A 33 -38.46 -0.11 9.34
C LEU A 33 -37.13 0.30 9.99
N LEU A 34 -35.99 -0.24 9.54
CA LEU A 34 -34.68 0.07 10.09
C LEU A 34 -34.10 1.32 9.42
N GLN A 35 -33.84 2.38 10.20
CA GLN A 35 -33.06 3.51 9.71
C GLN A 35 -31.61 3.09 9.47
N GLY A 36 -31.16 3.18 8.22
CA GLY A 36 -29.74 3.08 7.88
C GLY A 36 -28.96 4.33 8.27
N VAL A 37 -27.63 4.21 8.32
CA VAL A 37 -26.73 5.37 8.48
C VAL A 37 -26.99 6.37 7.34
N ARG A 38 -26.98 7.67 7.66
CA ARG A 38 -27.19 8.72 6.66
C ARG A 38 -26.14 8.60 5.56
N ALA A 39 -26.60 8.65 4.32
CA ALA A 39 -25.71 8.40 3.18
C ALA A 39 -24.60 9.45 3.04
N ASP A 40 -24.83 10.69 3.49
CA ASP A 40 -23.81 11.75 3.53
C ASP A 40 -22.67 11.40 4.51
N ASP A 41 -23.00 10.94 5.70
CA ASP A 41 -22.03 10.59 6.74
C ASP A 41 -21.12 9.44 6.27
N VAL A 42 -21.72 8.44 5.61
CA VAL A 42 -20.98 7.33 5.00
C VAL A 42 -20.05 7.83 3.90
N ARG A 43 -20.52 8.73 3.01
CA ARG A 43 -19.67 9.30 1.95
C ARG A 43 -18.48 10.07 2.52
N GLN A 44 -18.70 10.88 3.55
CA GLN A 44 -17.63 11.65 4.19
C GLN A 44 -16.60 10.72 4.83
N PHE A 45 -17.06 9.70 5.56
CA PHE A 45 -16.18 8.71 6.17
C PHE A 45 -15.34 7.96 5.13
N VAL A 46 -15.96 7.45 4.06
CA VAL A 46 -15.27 6.76 2.97
C VAL A 46 -14.25 7.65 2.28
N ASN A 47 -14.58 8.93 2.06
CA ASN A 47 -13.64 9.89 1.50
C ASN A 47 -12.44 10.13 2.42
N GLN A 48 -12.66 10.24 3.74
CA GLN A 48 -11.57 10.39 4.70
C GLN A 48 -10.68 9.15 4.74
N VAL A 49 -11.26 7.96 4.88
CA VAL A 49 -10.53 6.69 4.87
C VAL A 49 -9.71 6.52 3.59
N SER A 50 -10.26 6.93 2.44
CA SER A 50 -9.54 6.88 1.17
C SER A 50 -8.30 7.78 1.16
N LYS A 51 -8.40 8.97 1.78
CA LYS A 51 -7.27 9.90 1.92
C LYS A 51 -6.22 9.35 2.87
N ASP A 52 -6.65 8.80 4.01
CA ASP A 52 -5.75 8.24 5.02
C ASP A 52 -4.95 7.06 4.42
N ILE A 53 -5.62 6.18 3.67
CA ILE A 53 -4.94 5.06 3.00
C ILE A 53 -3.99 5.54 1.89
N ALA A 54 -4.33 6.62 1.17
CA ALA A 54 -3.40 7.22 0.21
C ALA A 54 -2.13 7.74 0.92
N SER A 55 -2.28 8.47 2.02
CA SER A 55 -1.15 8.95 2.85
C SER A 55 -0.28 7.80 3.33
N LEU A 56 -0.88 6.73 3.85
CA LEU A 56 -0.14 5.56 4.32
C LEU A 56 0.67 4.87 3.20
N TYR A 57 0.16 4.83 1.98
CA TYR A 57 0.90 4.28 0.84
C TYR A 57 2.04 5.20 0.40
N GLU A 58 1.88 6.52 0.47
CA GLU A 58 2.95 7.48 0.20
C GLU A 58 4.08 7.36 1.24
N GLU A 59 3.73 7.27 2.53
CA GLU A 59 4.67 7.03 3.62
C GLU A 59 5.41 5.69 3.45
N LEU A 60 4.68 4.62 3.09
CA LEU A 60 5.29 3.31 2.82
C LEU A 60 6.27 3.37 1.66
N ALA A 61 5.94 4.09 0.58
CA ALA A 61 6.82 4.27 -0.56
C ALA A 61 8.10 5.03 -0.15
N ALA A 62 7.98 6.06 0.69
CA ALA A 62 9.11 6.79 1.22
C ALA A 62 10.03 5.90 2.07
N VAL A 63 9.46 5.06 2.94
CA VAL A 63 10.23 4.10 3.75
C VAL A 63 10.98 3.10 2.87
N TYR A 64 10.36 2.58 1.81
CA TYR A 64 11.04 1.67 0.88
C TYR A 64 12.16 2.35 0.08
N ALA A 65 11.96 3.59 -0.36
CA ALA A 65 12.98 4.37 -1.03
C ALA A 65 14.20 4.59 -0.11
N GLU A 66 13.97 4.94 1.15
CA GLU A 66 15.04 5.15 2.12
C GLU A 66 15.75 3.83 2.48
N ASN A 67 15.01 2.74 2.65
CA ASN A 67 15.59 1.43 2.89
C ASN A 67 16.48 0.98 1.74
N TYR A 68 16.04 1.23 0.50
CA TYR A 68 16.84 0.95 -0.70
C TYR A 68 18.13 1.78 -0.70
N ARG A 69 18.05 3.08 -0.41
CA ARG A 69 19.21 3.97 -0.35
C ARG A 69 20.24 3.48 0.68
N ILE A 70 19.79 3.14 1.89
CA ILE A 70 20.64 2.62 2.96
C ILE A 70 21.31 1.30 2.55
N LYS A 71 20.54 0.35 1.99
CA LYS A 71 21.09 -0.94 1.54
C LYS A 71 22.12 -0.79 0.43
N THR A 72 21.89 0.13 -0.50
CA THR A 72 22.84 0.43 -1.58
C THR A 72 24.13 1.00 -0.99
N ALA A 73 24.05 2.01 -0.12
CA ALA A 73 25.24 2.58 0.52
C ALA A 73 26.03 1.54 1.34
N LEU A 74 25.32 0.66 2.05
CA LEU A 74 25.96 -0.43 2.79
C LEU A 74 26.67 -1.40 1.85
N ARG A 75 26.03 -1.80 0.75
CA ARG A 75 26.62 -2.71 -0.24
C ARG A 75 27.86 -2.10 -0.87
N ASP A 76 27.80 -0.82 -1.23
CA ASP A 76 28.93 -0.11 -1.85
C ASP A 76 30.12 -0.01 -0.88
N TRP A 77 29.86 0.30 0.39
CA TRP A 77 30.88 0.28 1.44
C TRP A 77 31.47 -1.11 1.65
N GLN A 78 30.65 -2.17 1.70
CA GLN A 78 31.11 -3.55 1.82
C GLN A 78 31.98 -3.97 0.64
N SER A 79 31.60 -3.59 -0.58
CA SER A 79 32.39 -3.85 -1.78
C SER A 79 33.72 -3.10 -1.78
N ALA A 80 33.77 -1.88 -1.27
CA ALA A 80 35.02 -1.12 -1.14
C ALA A 80 35.98 -1.70 -0.10
N GLN A 81 35.47 -2.37 0.93
CA GLN A 81 36.25 -3.02 1.99
C GLN A 81 36.62 -4.48 1.68
N ALA A 82 36.07 -5.06 0.60
CA ALA A 82 36.38 -6.43 0.23
C ALA A 82 37.84 -6.54 -0.23
N VAL A 83 38.64 -7.31 0.52
CA VAL A 83 40.01 -7.65 0.12
C VAL A 83 39.93 -8.58 -1.10
N PRO A 84 40.58 -8.24 -2.24
CA PRO A 84 40.53 -9.09 -3.42
C PRO A 84 41.17 -10.46 -3.13
N PRO A 85 40.62 -11.58 -3.65
CA PRO A 85 41.12 -12.94 -3.39
C PRO A 85 42.60 -13.16 -3.75
N SER A 86 43.16 -12.32 -4.62
CA SER A 86 44.58 -12.33 -4.97
C SER A 86 45.49 -11.82 -3.85
N ALA A 87 45.03 -10.89 -3.02
CA ALA A 87 45.81 -10.36 -1.90
C ALA A 87 45.95 -11.36 -0.74
N LEU A 88 45.04 -12.35 -0.66
CA LEU A 88 45.13 -13.44 0.33
C LEU A 88 46.16 -14.51 -0.05
N HIS A 89 46.45 -14.71 -1.35
CA HIS A 89 47.47 -15.66 -1.80
C HIS A 89 48.89 -15.12 -1.55
N ASP A 90 49.14 -13.83 -1.85
CA ASP A 90 50.44 -13.17 -1.62
C ASP A 90 50.85 -13.09 -0.13
N GLN A 91 49.90 -13.26 0.79
CA GLN A 91 50.13 -13.15 2.23
C GLN A 91 50.35 -14.52 2.91
N ALA A 92 50.05 -15.62 2.21
CA ALA A 92 50.30 -16.99 2.66
C ALA A 92 51.66 -17.54 2.15
N ASP A 93 52.23 -16.93 1.10
CA ASP A 93 53.52 -17.29 0.51
C ASP A 93 54.70 -16.47 1.09
N ARG A 94 54.51 -15.76 2.21
CA ARG A 94 55.55 -15.10 3.02
C ARG A 94 55.75 -15.82 4.35
#